data_AF-A0A0A7LCL4-F1
#
_entry.id   AF-A0A0A7LCL4-F1
#
_cell.length_a   1.000
_cell.length_b   1.000
_cell.length_c   1.000
_cell.angle_alpha   90.00
_cell.angle_beta   90.00
_cell.angle_gamma   90.00
#
_symmetry.space_group_name_H-M   'P 1'
#
loop_
_entity.id
_entity.type
_entity.pdbx_description
1 polymer ?
#
loop_
_entity_poly.entity_id
_entity_poly.type
_entity_poly.pdbx_seq_one_letter_code
_entity_poly.pdbx_strand_id
1 'polypeptide(L)'
;MNLRIEKGRNGDFWKDQLPEGISLLRVFDKVIITAALISFAISLIFVIYEENNSSYQMYELMPFIALPFLVCGLIFCIKSKYWVLLILVAAAVVLWFLDIPRTLIFLMLFLVIGASGVVAVVDAIQRAIFYHVLRTIEYVNVKDKLTFGDKAVAFLFNVPEDLDTRNITMDYELNRTKIPWKEVRSSITLGMMVGLFIWIYISMNPTFMDLSVEASVPLLMFTLILYIPVLVMPWSIFRSLNVRIETNYRDFKIYNGIRATLQRMAAPVIAALAFVLVAINTSSIWTVGFYILLSAVMIVAIVAAVSILYYWVFEAATINDIISKWKMFRPVPVFVGLESGEKELSWDDVPGTPRRDKTDFGKLTLPAGKL
;
A
#
# COMPACT_ATOMS: atom_id res chain seq x y z
N MET A 1 -2.92 31.41 -25.96
CA MET A 1 -4.03 31.06 -25.05
C MET A 1 -3.43 30.95 -23.66
N ASN A 2 -3.54 32.00 -22.86
CA ASN A 2 -2.85 32.10 -21.57
C ASN A 2 -3.63 31.31 -20.52
N LEU A 3 -3.03 30.22 -20.03
CA LEU A 3 -3.50 29.51 -18.85
C LEU A 3 -3.47 30.49 -17.67
N ARG A 4 -4.65 30.87 -17.18
CA ARG A 4 -4.78 31.61 -15.91
C ARG A 4 -4.35 30.67 -14.79
N ILE A 5 -3.10 30.81 -14.36
CA ILE A 5 -2.64 30.28 -13.08
C ILE A 5 -3.37 31.08 -12.02
N GLU A 6 -4.33 30.44 -11.35
CA GLU A 6 -5.00 31.04 -10.19
C GLU A 6 -3.94 31.30 -9.12
N LYS A 7 -3.68 32.58 -8.84
CA LYS A 7 -2.93 32.98 -7.64
C LYS A 7 -3.80 32.66 -6.43
N GLY A 8 -3.71 31.42 -5.96
CA GLY A 8 -4.33 30.96 -4.72
C GLY A 8 -3.85 31.84 -3.57
N ARG A 9 -4.69 32.78 -3.16
CA ARG A 9 -4.56 33.45 -1.87
C ARG A 9 -4.70 32.36 -0.81
N ASN A 10 -3.75 32.25 0.11
CA ASN A 10 -3.72 31.32 1.25
C ASN A 10 -4.95 31.48 2.16
N GLY A 11 -6.13 31.13 1.67
CA GLY A 11 -7.37 31.06 2.43
C GLY A 11 -7.46 29.73 3.16
N ASP A 12 -8.13 29.71 4.30
CA ASP A 12 -8.23 28.59 5.25
C ASP A 12 -8.63 27.23 4.67
N PHE A 13 -9.12 27.16 3.43
CA PHE A 13 -9.37 25.91 2.68
C PHE A 13 -8.08 25.10 2.39
N TRP A 14 -6.92 25.76 2.42
CA TRP A 14 -5.62 25.23 2.02
C TRP A 14 -4.73 24.77 3.18
N LYS A 15 -5.21 24.86 4.43
CA LYS A 15 -4.43 24.44 5.60
C LYS A 15 -4.16 22.93 5.54
N ASP A 16 -2.90 22.55 5.76
CA ASP A 16 -2.42 21.16 5.87
C ASP A 16 -3.00 20.37 7.05
N GLN A 17 -3.97 20.94 7.76
CA GLN A 17 -4.52 20.41 8.99
C GLN A 17 -5.92 19.91 8.71
N LEU A 18 -6.14 18.63 9.01
CA LEU A 18 -7.46 18.02 9.06
C LEU A 18 -8.37 18.87 9.95
N PRO A 19 -9.68 18.95 9.66
CA PRO A 19 -10.63 19.62 10.56
C PRO A 19 -10.44 19.09 11.99
N GLU A 20 -10.42 20.00 12.97
CA GLU A 20 -10.20 19.64 14.37
C GLU A 20 -11.19 18.54 14.81
N GLY A 21 -10.66 17.44 15.33
CA GLY A 21 -11.45 16.28 15.80
C GLY A 21 -11.55 15.10 14.82
N ILE A 22 -11.16 15.24 13.55
CA ILE A 22 -11.19 14.12 12.58
C ILE A 22 -9.83 13.42 12.53
N SER A 23 -9.69 12.30 13.26
CA SER A 23 -8.50 11.47 13.12
C SER A 23 -8.59 10.55 11.90
N LEU A 24 -7.65 10.69 10.96
CA LEU A 24 -7.50 9.76 9.82
C LEU A 24 -7.28 8.32 10.26
N LEU A 25 -6.65 8.13 11.43
CA LEU A 25 -6.37 6.82 12.02
C LEU A 25 -7.37 6.49 13.12
N ARG A 26 -7.81 5.23 13.18
CA ARG A 26 -8.59 4.74 14.32
C ARG A 26 -7.70 4.67 15.56
N VAL A 27 -8.31 4.67 16.75
CA VAL A 27 -7.59 4.51 18.02
C VAL A 27 -6.74 3.24 18.00
N PHE A 28 -7.26 2.15 17.42
CA PHE A 28 -6.51 0.90 17.28
C PHE A 28 -5.31 1.02 16.36
N ASP A 29 -5.44 1.69 15.21
CA ASP A 29 -4.35 1.84 14.24
C ASP A 29 -3.21 2.66 14.87
N LYS A 30 -3.56 3.68 15.67
CA LYS A 30 -2.59 4.44 16.47
C LYS A 30 -1.84 3.52 17.44
N VAL A 31 -2.54 2.64 18.17
CA VAL A 31 -1.93 1.67 19.08
C VAL A 31 -1.01 0.70 18.34
N ILE A 32 -1.41 0.21 17.17
CA ILE A 32 -0.58 -0.70 16.37
C ILE A 32 0.68 0.01 15.87
N ILE A 33 0.57 1.24 15.35
CA ILE A 33 1.73 2.02 14.88
C ILE A 33 2.66 2.35 16.04
N THR A 34 2.14 2.80 17.19
CA THR A 34 2.98 3.12 18.35
C THR A 34 3.64 1.87 18.91
N ALA A 35 2.91 0.76 19.03
CA ALA A 35 3.47 -0.52 19.46
C ALA A 35 4.57 -1.00 18.50
N ALA A 36 4.35 -0.90 17.18
CA ALA A 36 5.34 -1.26 16.16
C ALA A 36 6.61 -0.39 16.28
N LEU A 37 6.47 0.93 16.45
CA LEU A 37 7.61 1.84 16.56
C LEU A 37 8.39 1.64 17.87
N ILE A 38 7.70 1.48 19.00
CA ILE A 38 8.33 1.26 20.30
C ILE A 38 9.05 -0.09 20.31
N SER A 39 8.39 -1.16 19.85
CA SER A 39 9.01 -2.48 19.78
C SER A 39 10.18 -2.51 18.79
N PHE A 40 10.09 -1.77 17.67
CA PHE A 40 11.20 -1.66 16.73
C PHE A 40 12.39 -0.94 17.38
N ALA A 41 12.16 0.19 18.06
CA ALA A 41 13.21 0.90 18.78
C ALA A 41 13.87 0.04 19.86
N ILE A 42 13.08 -0.70 20.65
CA ILE A 42 13.60 -1.63 21.67
C ILE A 42 14.42 -2.74 21.00
N SER A 43 13.92 -3.34 19.92
CA SER A 43 14.66 -4.39 19.20
C SER A 43 15.98 -3.88 18.64
N LEU A 44 16.02 -2.66 18.11
CA LEU A 44 17.22 -2.06 17.53
C LEU A 44 18.25 -1.72 18.62
N ILE A 45 17.81 -1.18 19.76
CA ILE A 45 18.68 -0.95 20.92
C ILE A 45 19.25 -2.27 21.43
N PHE A 46 18.43 -3.32 21.51
CA PHE A 46 18.86 -4.66 21.94
C PHE A 46 19.91 -5.25 20.99
N VAL A 47 19.68 -5.20 19.68
CA VAL A 47 20.64 -5.68 18.67
C VAL A 47 21.97 -4.93 18.78
N ILE A 48 21.95 -3.60 18.87
CA ILE A 48 23.18 -2.79 19.00
C ILE A 48 23.89 -3.08 20.33
N TYR A 49 23.14 -3.29 21.41
CA TYR A 49 23.72 -3.58 22.72
C TYR A 49 24.41 -4.95 22.74
N GLU A 50 23.76 -5.98 22.18
CA GLU A 50 24.31 -7.33 22.11
C GLU A 50 25.49 -7.42 21.14
N GLU A 51 25.45 -6.71 20.01
CA GLU A 51 26.59 -6.64 19.08
C GLU A 51 27.84 -6.05 19.74
N ASN A 52 27.68 -5.10 20.69
CA ASN A 52 28.80 -4.46 21.38
C ASN A 52 29.28 -5.20 22.63
N ASN A 53 28.43 -5.98 23.31
CA ASN A 53 28.75 -6.61 24.59
C ASN A 53 28.93 -8.13 24.53
N SER A 54 28.41 -8.78 23.49
CA SER A 54 28.43 -10.24 23.32
C SER A 54 29.18 -10.62 22.04
N SER A 55 29.73 -11.83 22.00
CA SER A 55 30.37 -12.39 20.80
C SER A 55 29.38 -12.83 19.71
N TYR A 56 28.12 -12.36 19.77
CA TYR A 56 27.09 -12.72 18.80
C TYR A 56 27.32 -11.95 17.51
N GLN A 57 27.31 -12.66 16.39
CA GLN A 57 27.46 -12.03 15.08
C GLN A 57 26.11 -11.41 14.65
N MET A 58 26.17 -10.31 13.91
CA MET A 58 24.98 -9.52 13.50
C MET A 58 23.86 -10.36 12.87
N TYR A 59 24.19 -11.44 12.15
CA TYR A 59 23.20 -12.33 11.53
C TYR A 59 22.38 -13.15 12.54
N GLU A 60 22.90 -13.43 13.74
CA GLU A 60 22.19 -14.18 14.79
C GLU A 60 21.16 -13.29 15.50
N LEU A 61 21.43 -11.99 15.50
CA LEU A 61 20.60 -10.96 16.13
C LEU A 61 19.51 -10.42 15.18
N MET A 62 19.63 -10.64 13.87
CA MET A 62 18.67 -10.15 12.85
C MET A 62 17.21 -10.57 13.08
N PRO A 63 16.87 -11.79 13.54
CA PRO A 63 15.48 -12.17 13.81
C PRO A 63 14.79 -11.29 14.84
N PHE A 64 15.54 -10.70 15.78
CA PHE A 64 14.98 -9.80 16.80
C PHE A 64 14.40 -8.52 16.19
N ILE A 65 14.90 -8.09 15.02
CA ILE A 65 14.36 -6.95 14.29
C ILE A 65 12.91 -7.21 13.84
N ALA A 66 12.51 -8.46 13.61
CA ALA A 66 11.13 -8.82 13.25
C ALA A 66 10.16 -8.94 14.44
N LEU A 67 10.63 -8.80 15.69
CA LEU A 67 9.78 -8.82 16.89
C LEU A 67 8.60 -7.82 16.89
N PRO A 68 8.70 -6.63 16.28
CA PRO A 68 7.57 -5.71 16.21
C PRO A 68 6.33 -6.33 15.58
N PHE A 69 6.51 -7.17 14.56
CA PHE A 69 5.39 -7.86 13.92
C PHE A 69 4.75 -8.90 14.83
N LEU A 70 5.55 -9.60 15.65
CA LEU A 70 5.02 -10.52 16.65
C LEU A 70 4.20 -9.76 17.69
N VAL A 71 4.71 -8.64 18.21
CA VAL A 71 4.00 -7.80 19.20
C VAL A 71 2.68 -7.29 18.62
N CYS A 72 2.69 -6.74 17.40
CA CYS A 72 1.48 -6.29 16.72
C CYS A 72 0.49 -7.44 16.47
N GLY A 73 0.99 -8.63 16.11
CA GLY A 73 0.18 -9.83 15.91
C GLY A 73 -0.51 -10.29 17.19
N LEU A 74 0.19 -10.27 18.33
CA LEU A 74 -0.39 -10.58 19.63
C LEU A 74 -1.48 -9.57 20.02
N ILE A 75 -1.21 -8.27 19.89
CA ILE A 75 -2.20 -7.22 20.17
C ILE A 75 -3.46 -7.44 19.31
N PHE A 76 -3.29 -7.76 18.03
CA PHE A 76 -4.39 -8.02 17.13
C PHE A 76 -5.20 -9.27 17.53
N CYS A 77 -4.53 -10.38 17.84
CA CYS A 77 -5.18 -11.63 18.23
C CYS A 77 -5.97 -11.47 19.54
N ILE A 78 -5.42 -10.73 20.53
CA ILE A 78 -6.10 -10.44 21.80
C ILE A 78 -7.37 -9.61 21.56
N LYS A 79 -7.26 -8.51 20.81
CA LYS A 79 -8.40 -7.61 20.57
C LYS A 79 -9.52 -8.30 19.80
N SER A 80 -9.17 -9.07 18.78
CA SER A 80 -10.15 -9.68 17.89
C SER A 80 -10.81 -10.93 18.49
N LYS A 81 -10.44 -11.30 19.74
CA LYS A 81 -10.93 -12.51 20.44
C LYS A 81 -10.84 -13.77 19.57
N TYR A 82 -9.85 -13.83 18.69
CA TYR A 82 -9.71 -14.96 17.79
C TYR A 82 -9.24 -16.17 18.59
N TRP A 83 -10.06 -17.22 18.60
CA TRP A 83 -9.72 -18.57 19.04
C TRP A 83 -8.45 -19.12 18.35
N VAL A 84 -8.01 -18.48 17.27
CA VAL A 84 -6.76 -18.74 16.55
C VAL A 84 -5.55 -18.76 17.49
N LEU A 85 -5.50 -17.93 18.56
CA LEU A 85 -4.42 -18.01 19.56
C LEU A 85 -4.44 -19.34 20.31
N LEU A 86 -5.62 -19.81 20.73
CA LEU A 86 -5.79 -21.11 21.37
C LEU A 86 -5.49 -22.27 20.42
N ILE A 87 -5.90 -22.16 19.14
CA ILE A 87 -5.61 -23.16 18.11
C ILE A 87 -4.10 -23.21 17.81
N LEU A 88 -3.41 -22.07 17.77
CA LEU A 88 -1.97 -22.00 17.57
C LEU A 88 -1.19 -22.57 18.75
N VAL A 89 -1.62 -22.26 19.97
CA VAL A 89 -1.03 -22.85 21.18
C VAL A 89 -1.27 -24.37 21.19
N ALA A 90 -2.49 -24.83 20.89
CA ALA A 90 -2.79 -26.25 20.78
C ALA A 90 -1.97 -26.94 19.68
N ALA A 91 -1.83 -26.33 18.51
CA ALA A 91 -1.00 -26.85 17.42
C ALA A 91 0.48 -26.90 17.80
N ALA A 92 1.01 -25.88 18.47
CA ALA A 92 2.39 -25.89 18.97
C ALA A 92 2.62 -27.00 20.00
N VAL A 93 1.65 -27.24 20.88
CA VAL A 93 1.67 -28.35 21.85
C VAL A 93 1.64 -29.71 21.13
N VAL A 94 0.79 -29.89 20.12
CA VAL A 94 0.74 -31.13 19.32
C VAL A 94 2.05 -31.35 18.56
N LEU A 95 2.63 -30.31 17.94
CA LEU A 95 3.91 -30.40 17.24
C LEU A 95 5.06 -30.71 18.21
N TRP A 96 4.98 -30.20 19.45
CA TRP A 96 5.94 -30.52 20.51
C TRP A 96 5.86 -32.00 20.91
N PHE A 97 4.65 -32.58 20.98
CA PHE A 97 4.46 -34.02 21.21
C PHE A 97 4.91 -34.90 20.04
N LEU A 98 5.06 -34.35 18.83
CA LEU A 98 5.53 -35.07 17.64
C LEU A 98 7.06 -35.01 17.45
N ASP A 99 7.82 -34.56 18.47
CA ASP A 99 9.28 -34.40 18.46
C ASP A 99 9.81 -33.56 17.27
N ILE A 100 9.00 -32.62 16.78
CA ILE A 100 9.45 -31.66 15.77
C ILE A 100 10.50 -30.73 16.40
N PRO A 101 11.61 -30.41 15.69
CA PRO A 101 12.62 -29.48 16.18
C PRO A 101 12.01 -28.18 16.70
N ARG A 102 12.39 -27.78 17.93
CA ARG A 102 11.83 -26.60 18.61
C ARG A 102 11.95 -25.34 17.75
N THR A 103 13.05 -25.20 17.01
CA THR A 103 13.29 -24.10 16.07
C THR A 103 12.21 -24.00 14.99
N LEU A 104 11.74 -25.13 14.44
CA LEU A 104 10.68 -25.15 13.44
C LEU A 104 9.31 -24.81 14.04
N ILE A 105 9.03 -25.25 15.27
CA ILE A 105 7.79 -24.89 15.98
C ILE A 105 7.74 -23.38 16.24
N PHE A 106 8.84 -22.80 16.74
CA PHE A 106 8.96 -21.36 16.94
C PHE A 106 8.83 -20.58 15.63
N LEU A 107 9.46 -21.05 14.55
CA LEU A 107 9.38 -20.41 13.24
C LEU A 107 7.95 -20.43 12.68
N MET A 108 7.24 -21.55 12.80
CA MET A 108 5.83 -21.66 12.39
C MET A 108 4.92 -20.73 13.18
N LEU A 109 5.07 -20.69 14.51
CA LEU A 109 4.28 -19.82 15.38
C LEU A 109 4.58 -18.34 15.09
N PHE A 110 5.85 -18.01 14.87
CA PHE A 110 6.28 -16.69 14.47
C PHE A 110 5.73 -16.31 13.08
N LEU A 111 5.66 -17.24 12.14
CA LEU A 111 5.12 -16.97 10.80
C LEU A 111 3.61 -16.67 10.89
N VAL A 112 2.84 -17.44 11.65
CA VAL A 112 1.39 -17.22 11.74
C VAL A 112 1.05 -15.95 12.52
N ILE A 113 1.67 -15.73 13.68
CA ILE A 113 1.43 -14.51 14.49
C ILE A 113 2.07 -13.29 13.83
N GLY A 114 3.27 -13.43 13.28
CA GLY A 114 3.97 -12.37 12.56
C GLY A 114 3.20 -11.95 11.31
N ALA A 115 2.64 -12.89 10.53
CA ALA A 115 1.81 -12.56 9.37
C ALA A 115 0.57 -11.74 9.75
N SER A 116 -0.13 -12.09 10.84
CA SER A 116 -1.28 -11.30 11.29
C SER A 116 -0.87 -9.90 11.77
N GLY A 117 0.28 -9.79 12.43
CA GLY A 117 0.88 -8.51 12.80
C GLY A 117 1.28 -7.65 11.61
N VAL A 118 1.90 -8.24 10.59
CA VAL A 118 2.23 -7.58 9.32
C VAL A 118 0.96 -7.02 8.66
N VAL A 119 -0.12 -7.80 8.61
CA VAL A 119 -1.39 -7.31 8.04
C VAL A 119 -1.95 -6.14 8.85
N ALA A 120 -1.93 -6.21 10.18
CA ALA A 120 -2.42 -5.12 11.03
C ALA A 120 -1.60 -3.83 10.83
N VAL A 121 -0.27 -3.95 10.69
CA VAL A 121 0.61 -2.82 10.38
C VAL A 121 0.31 -2.28 8.99
N VAL A 122 0.14 -3.13 7.98
CA VAL A 122 -0.24 -2.71 6.62
C VAL A 122 -1.56 -1.94 6.62
N ASP A 123 -2.61 -2.43 7.29
CA ASP A 123 -3.91 -1.74 7.37
C ASP A 123 -3.76 -0.34 7.99
N ALA A 124 -2.99 -0.23 9.09
CA ALA A 124 -2.74 1.04 9.74
C ALA A 124 -1.98 2.01 8.83
N ILE A 125 -0.95 1.53 8.12
CA ILE A 125 -0.18 2.32 7.14
C ILE A 125 -1.07 2.77 5.97
N GLN A 126 -1.93 1.88 5.44
CA GLN A 126 -2.85 2.21 4.36
C GLN A 126 -3.72 3.41 4.72
N ARG A 127 -4.36 3.39 5.90
CA ARG A 127 -5.21 4.49 6.37
C ARG A 127 -4.42 5.78 6.61
N ALA A 128 -3.18 5.67 7.12
CA ALA A 128 -2.31 6.82 7.33
C ALA A 128 -1.93 7.50 6.01
N ILE A 129 -1.56 6.72 5.00
CA ILE A 129 -0.95 7.21 3.77
C ILE A 129 -2.00 7.56 2.70
N PHE A 130 -3.14 6.87 2.65
CA PHE A 130 -4.11 6.97 1.55
C PHE A 130 -4.50 8.42 1.21
N TYR A 131 -4.99 9.16 2.19
CA TYR A 131 -5.43 10.55 1.98
C TYR A 131 -4.28 11.51 1.71
N HIS A 132 -3.13 11.28 2.31
CA HIS A 132 -1.94 12.09 2.09
C HIS A 132 -1.46 11.97 0.64
N VAL A 133 -1.32 10.74 0.15
CA VAL A 133 -0.91 10.46 -1.22
C VAL A 133 -1.93 10.97 -2.23
N LEU A 134 -3.22 10.77 -1.97
CA LEU A 134 -4.26 11.24 -2.88
C LEU A 134 -4.24 12.76 -3.02
N ARG A 135 -4.08 13.47 -1.90
CA ARG A 135 -3.90 14.92 -1.88
C ARG A 135 -2.64 15.35 -2.65
N THR A 136 -1.53 14.66 -2.46
CA THR A 136 -0.29 14.95 -3.19
C THR A 136 -0.47 14.76 -4.70
N ILE A 137 -1.13 13.69 -5.14
CA ILE A 137 -1.41 13.44 -6.56
C ILE A 137 -2.32 14.52 -7.13
N GLU A 138 -3.36 14.92 -6.40
CA GLU A 138 -4.30 15.96 -6.83
C GLU A 138 -3.60 17.29 -7.12
N TYR A 139 -2.62 17.65 -6.31
CA TYR A 139 -1.92 18.93 -6.40
C TYR A 139 -0.57 18.88 -7.12
N VAL A 140 -0.14 17.72 -7.61
CA VAL A 140 1.20 17.56 -8.19
C VAL A 140 1.40 18.41 -9.45
N ASN A 141 0.36 18.55 -10.27
CA ASN A 141 0.41 19.34 -11.51
C ASN A 141 -0.07 20.79 -11.31
N VAL A 142 -0.48 21.16 -10.09
CA VAL A 142 -1.03 22.49 -9.77
C VAL A 142 -0.04 23.35 -8.98
N LYS A 143 0.86 22.74 -8.20
CA LYS A 143 1.82 23.46 -7.35
C LYS A 143 2.99 24.03 -8.17
N ASP A 144 3.27 25.32 -7.99
CA ASP A 144 4.44 26.00 -8.58
C ASP A 144 5.78 25.43 -8.06
N LYS A 145 5.82 24.94 -6.81
CA LYS A 145 7.01 24.33 -6.20
C LYS A 145 6.66 23.01 -5.54
N LEU A 146 7.18 21.92 -6.10
CA LEU A 146 7.03 20.58 -5.56
C LEU A 146 8.04 20.32 -4.44
N THR A 147 7.54 19.86 -3.29
CA THR A 147 8.40 19.37 -2.21
C THR A 147 9.07 18.05 -2.61
N PHE A 148 10.13 17.64 -1.90
CA PHE A 148 10.77 16.34 -2.16
C PHE A 148 9.80 15.16 -1.99
N GLY A 149 8.89 15.25 -1.00
CA GLY A 149 7.81 14.28 -0.81
C GLY A 149 6.85 14.24 -2.00
N ASP A 150 6.43 15.41 -2.51
CA ASP A 150 5.57 15.48 -3.68
C ASP A 150 6.22 14.84 -4.92
N LYS A 151 7.53 15.09 -5.14
CA LYS A 151 8.31 14.47 -6.22
C LYS A 151 8.41 12.95 -6.08
N ALA A 152 8.62 12.46 -4.86
CA ALA A 152 8.69 11.02 -4.61
C ALA A 152 7.36 10.32 -4.91
N VAL A 153 6.23 10.91 -4.52
CA VAL A 153 4.89 10.40 -4.85
C VAL A 153 4.64 10.48 -6.35
N ALA A 154 4.96 11.61 -7.01
CA ALA A 154 4.83 11.78 -8.46
C ALA A 154 5.57 10.68 -9.24
N PHE A 155 6.81 10.40 -8.82
CA PHE A 155 7.64 9.37 -9.42
C PHE A 155 7.11 7.96 -9.14
N LEU A 156 6.76 7.66 -7.88
CA LEU A 156 6.23 6.36 -7.50
C LEU A 156 4.94 6.03 -8.25
N PHE A 157 4.04 7.00 -8.40
CA PHE A 157 2.75 6.83 -9.09
C PHE A 157 2.81 7.16 -10.58
N ASN A 158 3.96 7.54 -11.13
CA ASN A 158 4.16 7.89 -12.54
C ASN A 158 3.01 8.75 -13.10
N VAL A 159 2.69 9.83 -12.38
CA VAL A 159 1.59 10.74 -12.76
C VAL A 159 2.06 11.57 -13.96
N PRO A 160 1.34 11.55 -15.09
CA PRO A 160 1.72 12.36 -16.25
C PRO A 160 1.59 13.85 -15.95
N GLU A 161 2.57 14.66 -16.38
CA GLU A 161 2.59 16.12 -16.16
C GLU A 161 1.44 16.83 -16.91
N ASP A 162 0.99 16.27 -18.03
CA ASP A 162 -0.07 16.85 -18.89
C ASP A 162 -1.50 16.49 -18.42
N LEU A 163 -1.64 15.74 -17.32
CA LEU A 163 -2.94 15.26 -16.84
C LEU A 163 -3.57 16.27 -15.86
N ASP A 164 -4.85 16.61 -16.01
CA ASP A 164 -5.57 17.32 -14.96
C ASP A 164 -5.89 16.34 -13.81
N THR A 165 -5.15 16.48 -12.72
CA THR A 165 -5.21 15.60 -11.55
C THR A 165 -6.32 15.95 -10.56
N ARG A 166 -7.12 16.99 -10.83
CA ARG A 166 -8.19 17.45 -9.92
C ARG A 166 -9.39 16.50 -9.88
N ASN A 167 -9.69 15.84 -10.99
CA ASN A 167 -10.84 14.94 -11.11
C ASN A 167 -10.51 13.52 -10.66
N ILE A 168 -10.17 13.35 -9.38
CA ILE A 168 -9.95 12.02 -8.80
C ILE A 168 -11.28 11.45 -8.29
N THR A 169 -11.66 10.28 -8.79
CA THR A 169 -12.84 9.53 -8.34
C THR A 169 -12.45 8.13 -7.85
N MET A 170 -13.36 7.50 -7.10
CA MET A 170 -13.18 6.14 -6.60
C MET A 170 -14.52 5.41 -6.60
N ASP A 171 -14.48 4.08 -6.61
CA ASP A 171 -15.68 3.25 -6.55
C ASP A 171 -16.18 3.13 -5.10
N TYR A 172 -17.46 3.43 -4.87
CA TYR A 172 -18.08 3.46 -3.54
C TYR A 172 -18.79 2.16 -3.16
N GLU A 173 -19.05 1.29 -4.14
CA GLU A 173 -19.78 0.04 -3.95
C GLU A 173 -18.85 -1.16 -4.19
N LEU A 174 -18.18 -1.60 -3.14
CA LEU A 174 -17.32 -2.78 -3.16
C LEU A 174 -17.93 -3.90 -2.30
N ASN A 175 -18.87 -4.62 -2.89
CA ASN A 175 -19.33 -5.91 -2.35
C ASN A 175 -18.59 -7.05 -3.07
N ARG A 176 -17.42 -7.42 -2.54
CA ARG A 176 -16.64 -8.55 -3.04
C ARG A 176 -17.03 -9.82 -2.30
N THR A 177 -17.55 -10.81 -3.02
CA THR A 177 -17.92 -12.13 -2.46
C THR A 177 -16.80 -13.17 -2.57
N LYS A 178 -15.70 -12.86 -3.29
CA LYS A 178 -14.59 -13.78 -3.56
C LYS A 178 -13.24 -13.09 -3.43
N ILE A 179 -12.22 -13.86 -3.05
CA ILE A 179 -10.84 -13.41 -2.96
C ILE A 179 -10.34 -12.95 -4.34
N PRO A 180 -9.80 -11.72 -4.46
CA PRO A 180 -9.36 -11.16 -5.73
C PRO A 180 -7.99 -11.71 -6.14
N TRP A 181 -7.94 -12.92 -6.69
CA TRP A 181 -6.68 -13.59 -7.11
C TRP A 181 -5.83 -12.76 -8.09
N LYS A 182 -6.44 -11.91 -8.91
CA LYS A 182 -5.71 -10.99 -9.81
C LYS A 182 -4.93 -9.91 -9.04
N GLU A 183 -5.39 -9.54 -7.85
CA GLU A 183 -4.73 -8.55 -6.99
C GLU A 183 -3.65 -9.22 -6.16
N VAL A 184 -3.96 -10.39 -5.57
CA VAL A 184 -2.97 -11.24 -4.88
C VAL A 184 -1.76 -11.53 -5.79
N ARG A 185 -1.98 -11.94 -7.03
CA ARG A 185 -0.88 -12.16 -8.01
C ARG A 185 -0.07 -10.89 -8.25
N SER A 186 -0.72 -9.72 -8.29
CA SER A 186 -0.03 -8.45 -8.48
C SER A 186 0.86 -8.11 -7.27
N SER A 187 0.34 -8.28 -6.06
CA SER A 187 1.13 -8.10 -4.83
C SER A 187 2.31 -9.06 -4.78
N ILE A 188 2.13 -10.32 -5.20
CA ILE A 188 3.22 -11.29 -5.33
C ILE A 188 4.27 -10.80 -6.33
N THR A 189 3.87 -10.32 -7.52
CA THR A 189 4.84 -9.82 -8.50
C THR A 189 5.62 -8.62 -7.99
N LEU A 190 4.97 -7.70 -7.28
CA LEU A 190 5.63 -6.55 -6.68
C LEU A 190 6.55 -6.97 -5.51
N GLY A 191 6.12 -7.93 -4.70
CA GLY A 191 6.92 -8.53 -3.62
C GLY A 191 8.17 -9.22 -4.15
N MET A 192 8.06 -9.94 -5.25
CA MET A 192 9.21 -10.55 -5.93
C MET A 192 10.19 -9.51 -6.46
N MET A 193 9.72 -8.39 -7.01
CA MET A 193 10.59 -7.30 -7.45
C MET A 193 11.38 -6.70 -6.29
N VAL A 194 10.72 -6.37 -5.17
CA VAL A 194 11.37 -5.87 -3.96
C VAL A 194 12.35 -6.91 -3.39
N GLY A 195 11.97 -8.19 -3.40
CA GLY A 195 12.85 -9.28 -3.00
C GLY A 195 14.13 -9.37 -3.82
N LEU A 196 14.05 -9.17 -5.14
CA LEU A 196 15.22 -9.13 -6.01
C LEU A 196 16.15 -7.95 -5.69
N PHE A 197 15.61 -6.77 -5.38
CA PHE A 197 16.43 -5.64 -4.93
C PHE A 197 17.22 -5.95 -3.65
N ILE A 198 16.55 -6.57 -2.68
CA ILE A 198 17.16 -6.96 -1.42
C ILE A 198 18.27 -8.00 -1.67
N TRP A 199 18.03 -8.95 -2.58
CA TRP A 199 19.04 -9.94 -2.97
C TRP A 199 20.26 -9.31 -3.61
N ILE A 200 20.10 -8.33 -4.51
CA ILE A 200 21.24 -7.60 -5.07
C ILE A 200 22.05 -6.95 -3.95
N TYR A 201 21.38 -6.26 -3.04
CA TYR A 201 22.05 -5.60 -1.92
C TYR A 201 22.86 -6.58 -1.06
N ILE A 202 22.25 -7.71 -0.67
CA ILE A 202 22.92 -8.74 0.12
C ILE A 202 24.11 -9.31 -0.67
N SER A 203 23.90 -9.61 -1.95
CA SER A 203 24.94 -10.18 -2.80
C SER A 203 26.09 -9.20 -3.08
N MET A 204 25.87 -7.88 -3.04
CA MET A 204 26.93 -6.89 -3.26
C MET A 204 27.66 -6.50 -1.98
N ASN A 205 27.08 -6.76 -0.81
CA ASN A 205 27.62 -6.29 0.44
C ASN A 205 28.66 -7.29 0.99
N PRO A 206 29.94 -6.89 1.15
CA PRO A 206 31.02 -7.77 1.57
C PRO A 206 30.79 -8.39 2.95
N THR A 207 30.02 -7.74 3.83
CA THR A 207 29.68 -8.27 5.16
C THR A 207 28.83 -9.56 5.09
N PHE A 208 28.13 -9.80 3.98
CA PHE A 208 27.33 -11.01 3.77
C PHE A 208 28.02 -12.05 2.87
N MET A 209 29.24 -11.78 2.39
CA MET A 209 29.99 -12.68 1.51
C MET A 209 30.88 -13.70 2.25
N ASP A 210 31.03 -13.59 3.58
CA ASP A 210 31.88 -14.51 4.35
C ASP A 210 31.25 -15.91 4.49
N LEU A 211 32.09 -16.95 4.35
CA LEU A 211 31.70 -18.38 4.36
C LEU A 211 31.03 -18.86 5.66
N SER A 212 31.11 -18.10 6.76
CA SER A 212 30.38 -18.38 8.02
C SER A 212 28.88 -18.11 7.93
N VAL A 213 28.39 -17.47 6.85
CA VAL A 213 27.02 -16.96 6.74
C VAL A 213 26.03 -18.02 6.22
N GLU A 214 26.48 -19.15 5.62
CA GLU A 214 25.59 -20.15 4.99
C GLU A 214 24.51 -20.72 5.95
N ALA A 215 24.85 -20.94 7.21
CA ALA A 215 23.91 -21.44 8.23
C ALA A 215 22.86 -20.37 8.64
N SER A 216 23.17 -19.10 8.41
CA SER A 216 22.43 -17.96 8.94
C SER A 216 21.66 -17.19 7.86
N VAL A 217 21.93 -17.45 6.57
CA VAL A 217 21.14 -16.95 5.43
C VAL A 217 19.63 -17.16 5.62
N PRO A 218 19.14 -18.34 6.06
CA PRO A 218 17.69 -18.55 6.23
C PRO A 218 17.05 -17.63 7.26
N LEU A 219 17.76 -17.32 8.35
CA LEU A 219 17.27 -16.44 9.42
C LEU A 219 17.20 -14.98 8.94
N LEU A 220 18.22 -14.51 8.21
CA LEU A 220 18.24 -13.19 7.62
C LEU A 220 17.13 -13.02 6.57
N MET A 221 16.96 -14.03 5.71
CA MET A 221 15.87 -14.07 4.73
C MET A 221 14.50 -14.04 5.41
N PHE A 222 14.33 -14.81 6.49
CA PHE A 222 13.08 -14.85 7.25
C PHE A 222 12.67 -13.47 7.77
N THR A 223 13.61 -12.71 8.36
CA THR A 223 13.35 -11.36 8.84
C THR A 223 12.90 -10.45 7.70
N LEU A 224 13.64 -10.46 6.58
CA LEU A 224 13.40 -9.58 5.43
C LEU A 224 12.06 -9.86 4.75
N ILE A 225 11.65 -11.12 4.67
CA ILE A 225 10.42 -11.50 3.96
C ILE A 225 9.16 -10.96 4.65
N LEU A 226 9.19 -10.73 5.97
CA LEU A 226 8.06 -10.10 6.69
C LEU A 226 7.95 -8.59 6.42
N TYR A 227 9.04 -7.92 6.08
CA TYR A 227 9.04 -6.50 5.71
C TYR A 227 8.56 -6.27 4.28
N ILE A 228 8.72 -7.24 3.37
CA ILE A 228 8.31 -7.10 1.97
C ILE A 228 6.81 -6.75 1.83
N PRO A 229 5.87 -7.48 2.48
CA PRO A 229 4.45 -7.10 2.43
C PRO A 229 4.16 -5.71 3.01
N VAL A 230 4.92 -5.27 4.03
CA VAL A 230 4.78 -3.92 4.61
C VAL A 230 5.11 -2.84 3.60
N LEU A 231 6.04 -3.08 2.68
CA LEU A 231 6.40 -2.13 1.63
C LEU A 231 5.44 -2.16 0.43
N VAL A 232 4.94 -3.35 0.08
CA VAL A 232 4.19 -3.57 -1.17
C VAL A 232 2.68 -3.43 -0.99
N MET A 233 2.14 -3.96 0.11
CA MET A 233 0.69 -4.03 0.29
C MET A 233 0.01 -2.70 0.66
N PRO A 234 0.66 -1.67 1.22
CA PRO A 234 -0.02 -0.39 1.45
C PRO A 234 -0.63 0.23 0.18
N TRP A 235 -0.12 -0.15 -0.99
CA TRP A 235 -0.59 0.35 -2.27
C TRP A 235 -1.80 -0.42 -2.84
N SER A 236 -2.16 -1.58 -2.27
CA SER A 236 -3.26 -2.41 -2.78
C SER A 236 -4.61 -1.70 -2.65
N ILE A 237 -4.77 -0.82 -1.65
CA ILE A 237 -6.03 -0.10 -1.41
C ILE A 237 -6.45 0.80 -2.59
N PHE A 238 -5.48 1.41 -3.30
CA PHE A 238 -5.76 2.21 -4.50
C PHE A 238 -6.33 1.37 -5.64
N ARG A 239 -6.01 0.08 -5.67
CA ARG A 239 -6.59 -0.87 -6.61
C ARG A 239 -7.95 -1.37 -6.14
N SER A 240 -8.08 -1.70 -4.85
CA SER A 240 -9.35 -2.16 -4.28
C SER A 240 -10.46 -1.14 -4.51
N LEU A 241 -10.19 0.15 -4.23
CA LEU A 241 -11.09 1.27 -4.45
C LEU A 241 -11.15 1.77 -5.90
N ASN A 242 -10.37 1.17 -6.81
CA ASN A 242 -10.24 1.55 -8.22
C ASN A 242 -10.09 3.08 -8.40
N VAL A 243 -9.18 3.68 -7.63
CA VAL A 243 -8.98 5.14 -7.63
C VAL A 243 -8.44 5.54 -9.00
N ARG A 244 -9.17 6.45 -9.66
CA ARG A 244 -8.89 6.89 -11.03
C ARG A 244 -8.94 8.40 -11.13
N ILE A 245 -8.13 8.93 -12.04
CA ILE A 245 -8.23 10.31 -12.52
C ILE A 245 -9.08 10.26 -13.78
N GLU A 246 -10.27 10.84 -13.72
CA GLU A 246 -11.20 10.92 -14.84
C GLU A 246 -10.72 11.97 -15.83
N THR A 247 -10.60 11.56 -17.09
CA THR A 247 -10.26 12.46 -18.20
C THR A 247 -11.22 12.24 -19.34
N ASN A 248 -11.32 13.23 -20.23
CA ASN A 248 -12.20 13.18 -21.40
C ASN A 248 -11.90 12.02 -22.37
N TYR A 249 -10.71 11.41 -22.30
CA TYR A 249 -10.28 10.40 -23.28
C TYR A 249 -10.04 9.02 -22.67
N ARG A 250 -9.37 8.95 -21.50
CA ARG A 250 -9.05 7.68 -20.85
C ARG A 250 -8.77 7.87 -19.36
N ASP A 251 -9.44 7.06 -18.54
CA ASP A 251 -9.19 7.06 -17.10
C ASP A 251 -7.78 6.58 -16.76
N PHE A 252 -7.06 7.40 -16.00
CA PHE A 252 -5.76 7.02 -15.46
C PHE A 252 -5.97 6.37 -14.09
N LYS A 253 -5.82 5.04 -14.02
CA LYS A 253 -5.88 4.30 -12.75
C LYS A 253 -4.58 4.50 -11.99
N ILE A 254 -4.67 5.08 -10.79
CA ILE A 254 -3.51 5.45 -9.97
C ILE A 254 -2.60 4.23 -9.69
N TYR A 255 -3.19 3.06 -9.41
CA TYR A 255 -2.43 1.82 -9.16
C TYR A 255 -1.58 1.36 -10.37
N ASN A 256 -2.02 1.63 -11.61
CA ASN A 256 -1.24 1.25 -12.79
C ASN A 256 0.07 2.05 -12.87
N GLY A 257 0.07 3.26 -12.34
CA GLY A 257 1.26 4.10 -12.20
C GLY A 257 2.34 3.43 -11.37
N ILE A 258 2.02 2.99 -10.14
CA ILE A 258 2.94 2.24 -9.27
C ILE A 258 3.50 1.01 -9.98
N ARG A 259 2.61 0.22 -10.59
CA ARG A 259 3.00 -1.00 -11.29
C ARG A 259 3.98 -0.69 -12.42
N ALA A 260 3.75 0.38 -13.18
CA ALA A 260 4.61 0.79 -14.28
C ALA A 260 5.98 1.27 -13.78
N THR A 261 6.03 2.07 -12.70
CA THR A 261 7.31 2.52 -12.10
C THR A 261 8.14 1.33 -11.64
N LEU A 262 7.53 0.39 -10.90
CA LEU A 262 8.22 -0.80 -10.43
C LEU A 262 8.68 -1.71 -11.57
N GLN A 263 7.88 -1.85 -12.64
CA GLN A 263 8.29 -2.60 -13.84
C GLN A 263 9.48 -1.94 -14.57
N ARG A 264 9.51 -0.61 -14.67
CA ARG A 264 10.64 0.12 -15.27
C ARG A 264 11.93 -0.04 -14.45
N MET A 265 11.80 -0.11 -13.12
CA MET A 265 12.92 -0.39 -12.23
C MET A 265 13.37 -1.86 -12.25
N ALA A 266 12.50 -2.80 -12.59
CA ALA A 266 12.84 -4.23 -12.57
C ALA A 266 13.92 -4.62 -13.60
N ALA A 267 13.95 -3.98 -14.77
CA ALA A 267 14.94 -4.28 -15.81
C ALA A 267 16.40 -4.02 -15.36
N PRO A 268 16.77 -2.82 -14.84
CA PRO A 268 18.12 -2.58 -14.35
C PRO A 268 18.47 -3.44 -13.13
N VAL A 269 17.48 -3.80 -12.31
CA VAL A 269 17.66 -4.69 -11.14
C VAL A 269 18.04 -6.09 -11.58
N ILE A 270 17.29 -6.69 -12.51
CA ILE A 270 17.61 -8.03 -13.01
C ILE A 270 18.98 -8.04 -13.68
N ALA A 271 19.32 -6.98 -14.43
CA ALA A 271 20.64 -6.85 -15.04
C ALA A 271 21.76 -6.74 -13.99
N ALA A 272 21.57 -5.94 -12.94
CA ALA A 272 22.52 -5.83 -11.84
C ALA A 272 22.67 -7.15 -11.06
N LEU A 273 21.59 -7.86 -10.80
CA LEU A 273 21.63 -9.18 -10.14
C LEU A 273 22.42 -10.19 -10.98
N ALA A 274 22.17 -10.24 -12.29
CA ALA A 274 22.91 -11.11 -13.20
C ALA A 274 24.41 -10.75 -13.23
N PHE A 275 24.74 -9.45 -13.26
CA PHE A 275 26.11 -8.98 -13.22
C PHE A 275 26.82 -9.37 -11.92
N VAL A 276 26.15 -9.21 -10.78
CA VAL A 276 26.71 -9.55 -9.47
C VAL A 276 26.90 -11.06 -9.33
N LEU A 277 25.94 -11.88 -9.79
CA LEU A 277 26.09 -13.34 -9.80
C LEU A 277 27.26 -13.82 -10.66
N VAL A 278 27.55 -13.12 -11.76
CA VAL A 278 28.73 -13.41 -12.60
C VAL A 278 30.02 -12.93 -11.92
N ALA A 279 29.97 -11.82 -11.17
CA ALA A 279 31.13 -11.23 -10.51
C ALA A 279 31.54 -11.97 -9.22
N ILE A 280 30.60 -12.60 -8.50
CA ILE A 280 30.87 -13.44 -7.32
C ILE A 280 31.42 -14.78 -7.81
N ASN A 281 32.68 -14.78 -8.24
CA ASN A 281 33.40 -15.96 -8.69
C ASN A 281 33.93 -16.79 -7.50
N THR A 282 33.09 -17.01 -6.49
CA THR A 282 33.44 -17.76 -5.28
C THR A 282 32.20 -18.50 -4.79
N SER A 283 32.35 -19.81 -4.58
CA SER A 283 31.34 -20.81 -4.20
C SER A 283 30.41 -21.30 -5.32
N SER A 284 30.04 -22.58 -5.22
CA SER A 284 29.28 -23.33 -6.21
C SER A 284 27.98 -22.60 -6.59
N ILE A 285 27.89 -22.16 -7.85
CA ILE A 285 26.70 -21.56 -8.50
C ILE A 285 25.38 -22.25 -8.11
N TRP A 286 25.42 -23.57 -7.92
CA TRP A 286 24.28 -24.39 -7.49
C TRP A 286 23.75 -24.04 -6.09
N THR A 287 24.64 -23.79 -5.12
CA THR A 287 24.27 -23.45 -3.74
C THR A 287 23.59 -22.08 -3.67
N VAL A 288 24.18 -21.08 -4.32
CA VAL A 288 23.62 -19.72 -4.42
C VAL A 288 22.27 -19.74 -5.15
N GLY A 289 22.18 -20.47 -6.26
CA GLY A 289 20.93 -20.64 -7.00
C GLY A 289 19.82 -21.29 -6.17
N PHE A 290 20.16 -22.29 -5.35
CA PHE A 290 19.21 -22.93 -4.44
C PHE A 290 18.67 -21.97 -3.36
N TYR A 291 19.53 -21.15 -2.75
CA TYR A 291 19.10 -20.16 -1.76
C TYR A 291 18.21 -19.06 -2.36
N ILE A 292 18.54 -18.59 -3.56
CA ILE A 292 17.70 -17.62 -4.29
C ILE A 292 16.33 -18.22 -4.58
N LEU A 293 16.29 -19.47 -5.06
CA LEU A 293 15.04 -20.18 -5.32
C LEU A 293 14.21 -20.37 -4.04
N LEU A 294 14.83 -20.80 -2.95
CA LEU A 294 14.17 -20.99 -1.66
C LEU A 294 13.58 -19.68 -1.14
N SER A 295 14.34 -18.58 -1.21
CA SER A 295 13.83 -17.27 -0.83
C SER A 295 12.71 -16.78 -1.74
N ALA A 296 12.79 -17.01 -3.06
CA ALA A 296 11.70 -16.70 -3.99
C ALA A 296 10.41 -17.43 -3.61
N VAL A 297 10.49 -18.73 -3.32
CA VAL A 297 9.35 -19.54 -2.87
C VAL A 297 8.78 -19.00 -1.56
N MET A 298 9.63 -18.65 -0.60
CA MET A 298 9.20 -18.11 0.68
C MET A 298 8.55 -16.72 0.56
N ILE A 299 9.08 -15.85 -0.31
CA ILE A 299 8.45 -14.55 -0.63
C ILE A 299 7.06 -14.77 -1.20
N VAL A 300 6.91 -15.66 -2.18
CA VAL A 300 5.61 -15.98 -2.78
C VAL A 300 4.65 -16.50 -1.71
N ALA A 301 5.08 -17.44 -0.87
CA ALA A 301 4.25 -18.03 0.18
C ALA A 301 3.79 -16.99 1.22
N ILE A 302 4.71 -16.18 1.75
CA ILE A 302 4.41 -15.19 2.79
C ILE A 302 3.58 -14.05 2.22
N VAL A 303 3.95 -13.47 1.06
CA VAL A 303 3.16 -12.40 0.44
C VAL A 303 1.75 -12.89 0.07
N ALA A 304 1.62 -14.13 -0.42
CA ALA A 304 0.31 -14.73 -0.68
C ALA A 304 -0.51 -14.89 0.60
N ALA A 305 0.07 -15.47 1.66
CA ALA A 305 -0.61 -15.70 2.94
C ALA A 305 -1.08 -14.38 3.56
N VAL A 306 -0.20 -13.38 3.63
CA VAL A 306 -0.48 -12.04 4.16
C VAL A 306 -1.54 -11.33 3.30
N SER A 307 -1.47 -11.44 1.97
CA SER A 307 -2.49 -10.88 1.07
C SER A 307 -3.87 -11.52 1.28
N ILE A 308 -3.93 -12.86 1.38
CA ILE A 308 -5.18 -13.58 1.62
C ILE A 308 -5.78 -13.16 2.95
N LEU A 309 -4.97 -13.09 4.02
CA LEU A 309 -5.42 -12.66 5.34
C LEU A 309 -5.95 -11.22 5.31
N TYR A 310 -5.26 -10.32 4.62
CA TYR A 310 -5.71 -8.93 4.42
C TYR A 310 -7.07 -8.86 3.74
N TYR A 311 -7.24 -9.52 2.58
CA TYR A 311 -8.49 -9.50 1.82
C TYR A 311 -9.64 -10.17 2.58
N TRP A 312 -9.35 -11.16 3.41
CA TRP A 312 -10.37 -11.88 4.17
C TRP A 312 -10.84 -11.14 5.43
N VAL A 313 -9.93 -10.48 6.15
CA VAL A 313 -10.20 -9.94 7.49
C VAL A 313 -10.26 -8.42 7.54
N PHE A 314 -9.44 -7.71 6.75
CA PHE A 314 -9.23 -6.26 6.92
C PHE A 314 -9.85 -5.41 5.82
N GLU A 315 -9.81 -5.85 4.55
CA GLU A 315 -10.21 -5.03 3.39
C GLU A 315 -11.56 -4.31 3.58
N ALA A 316 -12.60 -5.04 3.99
CA ALA A 316 -13.94 -4.46 4.19
C ALA A 316 -13.95 -3.35 5.24
N ALA A 317 -13.23 -3.54 6.35
CA ALA A 317 -13.16 -2.54 7.42
C ALA A 317 -12.33 -1.31 7.03
N THR A 318 -11.35 -1.47 6.14
CA THR A 318 -10.53 -0.39 5.57
C THR A 318 -11.31 0.43 4.56
N ILE A 319 -11.96 -0.25 3.61
CA ILE A 319 -12.77 0.36 2.56
C ILE A 319 -13.92 1.18 3.17
N ASN A 320 -14.68 0.61 4.11
CA ASN A 320 -15.80 1.32 4.75
C ASN A 320 -15.34 2.59 5.50
N ASP A 321 -14.15 2.56 6.10
CA ASP A 321 -13.58 3.72 6.78
C ASP A 321 -13.17 4.82 5.79
N ILE A 322 -12.54 4.41 4.69
CA ILE A 322 -12.15 5.34 3.64
C ILE A 322 -13.40 5.95 2.99
N ILE A 323 -14.40 5.15 2.62
CA ILE A 323 -15.65 5.67 2.02
C ILE A 323 -16.38 6.63 2.97
N SER A 324 -16.49 6.29 4.26
CA SER A 324 -17.16 7.16 5.24
C SER A 324 -16.43 8.50 5.41
N LYS A 325 -15.10 8.48 5.45
CA LYS A 325 -14.27 9.69 5.52
C LYS A 325 -14.24 10.47 4.20
N TRP A 326 -14.35 9.80 3.07
CA TRP A 326 -14.34 10.45 1.76
C TRP A 326 -15.46 11.46 1.61
N LYS A 327 -16.68 11.11 2.05
CA LYS A 327 -17.83 12.02 2.05
C LYS A 327 -17.58 13.31 2.85
N MET A 328 -16.70 13.26 3.85
CA MET A 328 -16.31 14.41 4.67
C MET A 328 -15.21 15.25 4.01
N PHE A 329 -14.22 14.62 3.36
CA PHE A 329 -13.10 15.32 2.70
C PHE A 329 -13.45 15.87 1.31
N ARG A 330 -14.39 15.21 0.63
CA ARG A 330 -14.96 15.65 -0.63
C ARG A 330 -16.48 15.62 -0.48
N PRO A 331 -17.11 16.71 0.00
CA PRO A 331 -18.53 16.88 -0.26
C PRO A 331 -18.67 16.78 -1.77
N VAL A 332 -19.44 15.79 -2.23
CA VAL A 332 -19.74 15.60 -3.65
C VAL A 332 -20.03 16.99 -4.20
N PRO A 333 -19.26 17.52 -5.19
CA PRO A 333 -19.68 18.75 -5.82
C PRO A 333 -21.11 18.48 -6.26
N VAL A 334 -22.03 19.32 -5.81
CA VAL A 334 -23.47 19.26 -6.15
C VAL A 334 -23.69 19.18 -7.68
N PHE A 335 -22.63 19.41 -8.46
CA PHE A 335 -22.56 19.38 -9.92
C PHE A 335 -21.99 18.10 -10.57
N VAL A 336 -21.56 17.06 -9.84
CA VAL A 336 -21.11 15.77 -10.46
C VAL A 336 -22.12 14.64 -10.23
N GLY A 337 -23.39 15.02 -10.06
CA GLY A 337 -24.54 14.13 -10.05
C GLY A 337 -25.65 14.69 -10.93
N LEU A 338 -25.37 14.88 -12.21
CA LEU A 338 -26.38 15.28 -13.20
C LEU A 338 -26.37 14.41 -14.46
N GLU A 339 -25.74 13.23 -14.41
CA GLU A 339 -25.82 12.20 -15.44
C GLU A 339 -25.80 10.79 -14.83
N SER A 340 -26.82 10.45 -14.04
CA SER A 340 -27.24 9.05 -13.86
C SER A 340 -28.54 9.00 -13.05
N GLY A 341 -29.67 9.21 -13.72
CA GLY A 341 -31.00 8.98 -13.14
C GLY A 341 -32.04 9.95 -13.67
N GLU A 342 -32.81 9.46 -14.64
CA GLU A 342 -34.07 10.00 -15.20
C GLU A 342 -34.86 10.97 -14.29
N LYS A 343 -34.47 12.24 -14.28
CA LYS A 343 -35.37 13.38 -14.10
C LYS A 343 -34.84 14.51 -14.94
N GLU A 344 -35.57 14.87 -16.00
CA GLU A 344 -35.39 16.15 -16.68
C GLU A 344 -35.52 17.26 -15.63
N LEU A 345 -34.40 17.75 -15.14
CA LEU A 345 -34.35 18.97 -14.35
C LEU A 345 -34.74 20.11 -15.30
N SER A 346 -35.93 20.66 -15.10
CA SER A 346 -36.35 21.87 -15.78
C SER A 346 -35.30 22.96 -15.52
N TRP A 347 -34.82 23.59 -16.59
CA TRP A 347 -33.86 24.71 -16.53
C TRP A 347 -34.38 25.92 -15.72
N ASP A 348 -35.64 25.87 -15.28
CA ASP A 348 -36.30 26.88 -14.44
C ASP A 348 -35.93 26.80 -12.95
N ASP A 349 -35.36 25.69 -12.46
CA ASP A 349 -35.06 25.48 -11.04
C ASP A 349 -33.62 25.85 -10.62
N VAL A 350 -32.83 26.44 -11.54
CA VAL A 350 -31.46 26.87 -11.25
C VAL A 350 -31.45 28.33 -10.77
N PRO A 351 -31.02 28.63 -9.53
CA PRO A 351 -30.95 30.01 -9.06
C PRO A 351 -29.89 30.80 -9.85
N GLY A 352 -30.33 31.82 -10.58
CA GLY A 352 -29.45 32.75 -11.30
C GLY A 352 -29.57 32.77 -12.82
N THR A 353 -30.42 31.93 -13.44
CA THR A 353 -30.76 32.08 -14.87
C THR A 353 -31.80 33.19 -15.06
N PRO A 354 -31.51 34.25 -15.84
CA PRO A 354 -32.51 35.28 -16.14
C PRO A 354 -33.66 34.65 -16.94
N ARG A 355 -34.88 34.76 -16.41
CA ARG A 355 -36.11 34.36 -17.13
C ARG A 355 -36.24 35.24 -18.37
N ARG A 356 -36.11 34.64 -19.54
CA ARG A 356 -36.38 35.32 -20.82
C ARG A 356 -37.89 35.39 -21.01
N ASP A 357 -38.44 36.60 -21.12
CA ASP A 357 -39.88 36.79 -21.29
C ASP A 357 -40.33 36.22 -22.64
N LYS A 358 -41.35 35.35 -22.63
CA LYS A 358 -41.88 34.73 -23.86
C LYS A 358 -42.69 35.73 -24.71
N THR A 359 -42.94 36.93 -24.19
CA THR A 359 -43.57 38.02 -24.95
C THR A 359 -42.60 38.73 -25.91
N ASP A 360 -41.28 38.50 -25.78
CA ASP A 360 -40.26 39.02 -26.71
C ASP A 360 -40.24 38.30 -28.07
N PHE A 361 -40.99 37.21 -28.23
CA PHE A 361 -41.12 36.55 -29.52
C PHE A 361 -42.16 37.29 -30.37
N GLY A 362 -41.67 38.12 -31.29
CA GLY A 362 -42.48 38.62 -32.40
C GLY A 362 -43.16 37.45 -33.13
N LYS A 363 -44.47 37.58 -33.39
CA LYS A 363 -45.27 36.57 -34.08
C LYS A 363 -44.69 36.31 -35.48
N LEU A 364 -44.05 35.16 -35.67
CA LEU A 364 -43.68 34.68 -37.00
C LEU A 364 -44.95 34.14 -37.68
N THR A 365 -45.50 34.92 -38.60
CA THR A 365 -46.55 34.44 -39.50
C THR A 365 -45.89 33.59 -40.59
N LEU A 366 -46.04 32.27 -40.49
CA LEU A 366 -45.65 31.35 -41.56
C LEU A 366 -46.64 31.48 -42.73
N PRO A 367 -46.17 31.57 -43.99
CA PRO A 367 -47.05 31.61 -45.14
C PRO A 367 -47.79 30.28 -45.29
N ALA A 368 -49.11 30.35 -45.33
CA ALA A 368 -49.97 29.20 -45.58
C ALA A 368 -49.79 28.74 -47.02
N GLY A 369 -49.20 27.55 -47.23
CA GLY A 369 -49.17 26.96 -48.56
C GLY A 369 -48.34 25.69 -48.68
N LYS A 370 -49.05 24.56 -48.57
CA LYS A 370 -48.73 23.19 -48.99
C LYS A 370 -47.97 22.30 -48.01
N LEU A 371 -48.76 21.67 -47.14
CA LEU A 371 -48.73 20.22 -46.94
C LEU A 371 -50.03 19.65 -47.50
#